data_AF-A0A819YXC1-F1
#
_entry.id   AF-A0A819YXC1-F1
#
_cell.length_a   1.000
_cell.length_b   1.000
_cell.length_c   1.000
_cell.angle_alpha   90.00
_cell.angle_beta   90.00
_cell.angle_gamma   90.00
#
_symmetry.space_group_name_H-M   'P 1'
#
loop_
_entity.id
_entity.type
_entity.pdbx_description
1 polymer ?
#
loop_
_entity_poly.entity_id
_entity_poly.type
_entity_poly.pdbx_seq_one_letter_code
_entity_poly.pdbx_strand_id
1 'polypeptide(L)'
;MRSKEDSNTDRNRSNQQDRRNTTNINKDIIKSDGTELSPILGYSEEPLLPLAQACAPLNDIFHNLSFYVQLALKETPEQPRDGLSIDESAAIHLYTIEWDKPHRSLYSTLNYNLKNNDRPALLPFHRIFNKGL
;
A
#
# COMPACT_ATOMS: atom_id res chain seq x y z
N MET A 1 79.08 -14.91 17.66
CA MET A 1 79.23 -14.86 19.13
C MET A 1 78.25 -13.79 19.62
N ARG A 2 77.04 -14.17 20.06
CA ARG A 2 76.60 -14.58 21.41
C ARG A 2 76.30 -13.37 22.33
N SER A 3 75.04 -13.34 22.78
CA SER A 3 74.43 -12.73 23.99
C SER A 3 73.26 -11.80 23.63
N LYS A 4 71.98 -12.22 23.81
CA LYS A 4 71.16 -12.36 25.04
C LYS A 4 70.71 -11.00 25.58
N GLU A 5 69.40 -10.71 25.47
CA GLU A 5 68.43 -10.59 26.59
C GLU A 5 68.65 -9.25 27.34
N ASP A 6 67.74 -8.29 27.35
CA ASP A 6 66.48 -8.36 28.10
C ASP A 6 65.49 -7.22 27.78
N SER A 7 64.20 -7.58 27.86
CA SER A 7 63.09 -6.81 28.47
C SER A 7 62.80 -5.38 28.00
N ASN A 8 61.60 -5.12 27.44
CA ASN A 8 60.38 -4.97 28.24
C ASN A 8 59.19 -4.59 27.34
N THR A 9 58.18 -5.47 27.35
CA THR A 9 56.75 -5.18 27.33
C THR A 9 56.28 -3.85 26.73
N ASP A 10 55.75 -3.89 25.52
CA ASP A 10 54.56 -3.08 25.25
C ASP A 10 53.49 -3.83 24.49
N ARG A 11 52.31 -3.76 25.10
CA ARG A 11 51.11 -4.52 24.80
C ARG A 11 50.50 -3.94 23.53
N ASN A 12 50.38 -4.74 22.47
CA ASN A 12 49.28 -4.60 21.52
C ASN A 12 49.05 -5.90 20.72
N ARG A 13 48.61 -6.93 21.43
CA ARG A 13 47.74 -7.96 20.83
C ARG A 13 46.31 -7.48 21.00
N SER A 14 45.58 -7.32 19.91
CA SER A 14 44.43 -8.19 19.62
C SER A 14 43.74 -7.76 18.33
N ASN A 15 43.92 -8.61 17.31
CA ASN A 15 42.84 -9.23 16.55
C ASN A 15 41.73 -8.28 16.09
N GLN A 16 41.97 -7.72 14.91
CA GLN A 16 40.94 -7.36 13.96
C GLN A 16 40.26 -8.67 13.49
N GLN A 17 39.34 -9.18 14.31
CA GLN A 17 38.49 -10.31 13.99
C GLN A 17 37.04 -9.84 13.98
N ASP A 18 36.48 -9.84 12.77
CA ASP A 18 35.06 -9.84 12.41
C ASP A 18 34.06 -9.92 13.58
N ARG A 19 33.63 -8.74 14.04
CA ARG A 19 32.41 -8.61 14.83
C ARG A 19 31.29 -8.18 13.91
N ARG A 20 30.56 -9.16 13.39
CA ARG A 20 29.16 -8.99 12.99
C ARG A 20 28.38 -8.54 14.23
N ASN A 21 28.32 -7.24 14.48
CA ASN A 21 27.38 -6.68 15.45
C ASN A 21 26.00 -6.66 14.78
N THR A 22 25.33 -7.81 14.86
CA THR A 22 23.87 -7.94 14.84
C THR A 22 23.30 -6.98 15.88
N THR A 23 23.00 -5.76 15.44
CA THR A 23 22.17 -4.85 16.23
C THR A 23 20.75 -5.37 16.11
N ASN A 24 20.36 -6.08 17.16
CA ASN A 24 19.02 -6.51 17.49
C ASN A 24 18.16 -5.24 17.58
N ILE A 25 17.68 -4.75 16.43
CA ILE A 25 16.66 -3.70 16.37
C ILE A 25 15.35 -4.34 16.83
N ASN A 26 15.16 -4.26 18.16
CA ASN A 26 13.91 -4.31 18.91
C ASN A 26 12.68 -4.61 18.04
N LYS A 27 12.29 -5.90 18.03
CA LYS A 27 11.05 -6.44 17.47
C LYS A 27 9.78 -5.95 18.20
N ASP A 28 9.90 -4.97 19.10
CA ASP A 28 8.91 -4.64 20.13
C ASP A 28 8.12 -3.34 19.89
N ILE A 29 8.10 -2.79 18.66
CA ILE A 29 7.24 -1.63 18.35
C ILE A 29 6.51 -1.79 17.01
N ILE A 30 5.86 -2.94 16.81
CA ILE A 30 4.57 -2.99 16.12
C ILE A 30 3.74 -4.02 16.89
N LYS A 31 2.99 -3.58 17.91
CA LYS A 31 1.82 -4.34 18.34
C LYS A 31 0.82 -4.22 17.20
N SER A 32 0.92 -5.10 16.19
CA SER A 32 -0.26 -5.43 15.40
C SER A 32 -1.20 -6.11 16.37
N ASP A 33 -2.44 -5.66 16.43
CA ASP A 33 -3.50 -6.23 17.25
C ASP A 33 -3.95 -7.59 16.69
N GLY A 34 -3.01 -8.47 16.31
CA GLY A 34 -3.21 -9.89 16.05
C GLY A 34 -4.27 -10.27 15.01
N THR A 35 -4.89 -9.30 14.32
CA THR A 35 -5.95 -9.59 13.36
C THR A 35 -5.29 -9.62 12.00
N GLU A 36 -4.62 -10.74 11.69
CA GLU A 36 -4.17 -11.04 10.34
C GLU A 36 -5.41 -11.00 9.43
N LEU A 37 -5.56 -9.91 8.67
CA LEU A 37 -6.70 -9.76 7.78
C LEU A 37 -6.50 -10.73 6.63
N SER A 38 -7.26 -11.83 6.64
CA SER A 38 -7.26 -12.76 5.51
C SER A 38 -7.58 -12.01 4.22
N PRO A 39 -6.86 -12.29 3.12
CA PRO A 39 -7.19 -11.75 1.80
C PRO A 39 -8.66 -11.99 1.46
N ILE A 40 -9.25 -11.07 0.69
CA ILE A 40 -10.58 -11.28 0.12
C ILE A 40 -10.44 -12.39 -0.95
N LEU A 41 -10.88 -13.60 -0.61
CA LEU A 41 -10.81 -14.77 -1.50
C LEU A 41 -11.74 -14.58 -2.71
N GLY A 42 -11.31 -15.06 -3.88
CA GLY A 42 -12.09 -15.00 -5.13
C GLY A 42 -11.98 -13.69 -5.90
N TYR A 43 -11.40 -12.64 -5.31
CA TYR A 43 -11.24 -11.33 -5.95
C TYR A 43 -10.40 -11.39 -7.25
N SER A 44 -9.35 -12.22 -7.28
CA SER A 44 -8.50 -12.39 -8.47
C SER A 44 -9.22 -13.00 -9.67
N GLU A 45 -10.35 -13.67 -9.43
CA GLU A 45 -11.12 -14.38 -10.45
C GLU A 45 -12.25 -13.53 -11.03
N GLU A 46 -12.47 -12.34 -10.48
CA GLU A 46 -13.51 -11.41 -10.93
C GLU A 46 -13.10 -10.73 -12.24
N PRO A 47 -14.03 -10.59 -13.20
CA PRO A 47 -13.73 -9.93 -14.46
C PRO A 47 -13.44 -8.45 -14.23
N LEU A 48 -12.41 -7.94 -14.88
CA LEU A 48 -12.13 -6.51 -14.91
C LEU A 48 -13.26 -5.79 -15.66
N LEU A 49 -13.98 -4.92 -14.95
CA LEU A 49 -15.04 -4.09 -15.52
C LEU A 49 -14.49 -2.71 -15.88
N PRO A 50 -15.08 -2.04 -16.89
CA PRO A 50 -14.81 -0.63 -17.14
C PRO A 50 -15.05 0.19 -15.87
N LEU A 51 -14.23 1.22 -15.63
CA LEU A 51 -14.21 1.98 -14.38
C LEU A 51 -15.60 2.52 -14.01
N ALA A 52 -16.31 3.07 -15.00
CA ALA A 52 -17.66 3.61 -14.79
C ALA A 52 -18.67 2.54 -14.33
N GLN A 53 -18.57 1.31 -14.83
CA GLN A 53 -19.45 0.22 -14.41
C GLN A 53 -19.12 -0.25 -13.00
N ALA A 54 -17.83 -0.35 -12.68
CA ALA A 54 -17.35 -0.70 -11.35
C ALA A 54 -17.76 0.33 -10.30
N CYS A 55 -17.74 1.63 -10.63
CA CYS A 55 -18.15 2.70 -9.72
C CYS A 55 -19.67 2.93 -9.64
N ALA A 56 -20.46 2.43 -10.59
CA ALA A 56 -21.91 2.67 -10.62
C ALA A 56 -22.64 2.32 -9.30
N PRO A 57 -22.35 1.19 -8.61
CA PRO A 57 -22.99 0.84 -7.34
C PRO A 57 -22.63 1.76 -6.16
N LEU A 58 -21.63 2.63 -6.32
CA LEU A 58 -21.13 3.54 -5.29
C LEU A 58 -21.64 4.97 -5.41
N ASN A 59 -22.35 5.29 -6.49
CA ASN A 59 -22.82 6.65 -6.75
C ASN A 59 -23.71 7.21 -5.63
N ASP A 60 -24.47 6.36 -4.93
CA ASP A 60 -25.35 6.79 -3.83
C ASP A 60 -24.60 6.98 -2.50
N ILE A 61 -23.34 6.53 -2.42
CA ILE A 61 -22.51 6.59 -1.21
C ILE A 61 -21.59 7.80 -1.23
N PHE A 62 -21.14 8.16 -2.43
CA PHE A 62 -20.13 9.19 -2.64
C PHE A 62 -20.71 10.40 -3.35
N HIS A 63 -20.46 11.57 -2.79
CA HIS A 63 -20.88 12.83 -3.38
C HIS A 63 -20.23 13.04 -4.76
N ASN A 64 -21.07 13.22 -5.79
CA ASN A 64 -20.63 13.51 -7.17
C ASN A 64 -19.62 12.49 -7.75
N LEU A 65 -19.66 11.22 -7.33
CA LEU A 65 -18.70 10.21 -7.80
C LEU A 65 -18.64 10.12 -9.33
N SER A 66 -19.78 10.16 -10.02
CA SER A 66 -19.84 10.12 -11.48
C SER A 66 -19.07 11.27 -12.15
N PHE A 67 -19.01 12.45 -11.54
CA PHE A 67 -18.20 13.56 -12.04
C PHE A 67 -16.71 13.23 -11.93
N TYR A 68 -16.27 12.74 -10.76
CA TYR A 68 -14.86 12.39 -10.54
C TYR A 68 -14.42 11.21 -11.40
N VAL A 69 -15.29 10.24 -11.66
CA VAL A 69 -15.03 9.14 -12.61
C VAL A 69 -14.80 9.69 -14.03
N GLN A 70 -15.66 10.60 -14.48
CA GLN A 70 -15.48 11.23 -15.80
C GLN A 70 -14.23 12.10 -15.86
N LEU A 71 -13.92 12.83 -14.79
CA LEU A 71 -12.71 13.63 -14.69
C LEU A 71 -11.47 12.74 -14.78
N ALA A 72 -11.42 11.65 -14.02
CA ALA A 72 -10.31 10.70 -14.06
C ALA A 72 -10.12 10.08 -15.45
N LEU A 73 -11.21 9.66 -16.11
CA LEU A 73 -11.17 9.13 -17.48
C LEU A 73 -10.66 10.17 -18.49
N LYS A 74 -11.06 11.43 -18.34
CA LYS A 74 -10.65 12.53 -19.23
C LYS A 74 -9.18 12.91 -19.05
N GLU A 75 -8.67 12.84 -17.82
CA GLU A 75 -7.28 13.17 -17.50
C GLU A 75 -6.32 12.02 -17.82
N THR A 76 -6.83 10.80 -17.99
CA THR A 76 -6.05 9.65 -18.46
C THR A 76 -5.74 9.79 -19.95
N PRO A 77 -4.46 9.72 -20.36
CA PRO A 77 -4.08 9.72 -21.76
C PRO A 77 -4.66 8.50 -22.51
N GLU A 78 -4.99 8.67 -23.78
CA GLU A 78 -5.47 7.57 -24.65
C GLU A 78 -4.47 6.40 -24.75
N GLN A 79 -3.18 6.67 -24.51
CA GLN A 79 -2.12 5.66 -24.43
C GLN A 79 -1.33 5.84 -23.11
N PRO A 80 -1.72 5.13 -22.04
CA PRO A 80 -0.94 5.07 -20.80
C PRO A 80 0.46 4.49 -21.05
N ARG A 81 1.48 5.04 -20.40
CA ARG A 81 2.90 4.72 -20.67
C ARG A 81 3.38 3.39 -20.09
N ASP A 82 2.58 2.76 -19.25
CA ASP A 82 2.93 1.67 -18.35
C ASP A 82 2.29 0.33 -18.72
N GLY A 83 1.62 0.26 -19.88
CA GLY A 83 0.92 -0.95 -20.33
C GLY A 83 -0.41 -1.19 -19.62
N LEU A 84 -0.87 -0.23 -18.80
CA LEU A 84 -2.21 -0.24 -18.24
C LEU A 84 -3.25 0.12 -19.31
N SER A 85 -4.44 -0.43 -19.16
CA SER A 85 -5.62 0.06 -19.86
C SER A 85 -6.00 1.47 -19.39
N ILE A 86 -6.79 2.16 -20.21
CA ILE A 86 -7.33 3.49 -19.86
C ILE A 86 -8.14 3.40 -18.55
N ASP A 87 -8.94 2.34 -18.38
CA ASP A 87 -9.75 2.14 -17.17
C ASP A 87 -8.88 1.92 -15.92
N GLU A 88 -7.81 1.14 -16.01
CA GLU A 88 -6.88 0.91 -14.90
C GLU A 88 -6.13 2.19 -14.51
N SER A 89 -5.62 2.93 -15.50
CA SER A 89 -4.94 4.20 -15.26
C SER A 89 -5.89 5.26 -14.70
N ALA A 90 -7.12 5.33 -15.22
CA ALA A 90 -8.17 6.20 -14.67
C ALA A 90 -8.59 5.78 -13.26
N ALA A 91 -8.57 4.50 -12.90
CA ALA A 91 -8.84 4.07 -11.53
C ALA A 91 -7.78 4.61 -10.55
N ILE A 92 -6.51 4.62 -10.97
CA ILE A 92 -5.41 5.21 -10.20
C ILE A 92 -5.62 6.73 -10.06
N HIS A 93 -5.96 7.42 -11.14
CA HIS A 93 -6.31 8.85 -11.07
C HIS A 93 -7.47 9.12 -10.12
N LEU A 94 -8.59 8.38 -10.25
CA LEU A 94 -9.74 8.52 -9.38
C LEU A 94 -9.39 8.33 -7.90
N TYR A 95 -8.47 7.39 -7.62
CA TYR A 95 -7.95 7.18 -6.28
C TYR A 95 -7.13 8.39 -5.81
N THR A 96 -6.29 8.99 -6.63
CA THR A 96 -5.38 10.06 -6.18
C THR A 96 -5.97 11.48 -6.22
N ILE A 97 -7.04 11.73 -6.98
CA ILE A 97 -7.68 13.04 -7.11
C ILE A 97 -8.27 13.51 -5.77
N GLU A 98 -7.94 14.75 -5.36
CA GLU A 98 -8.58 15.40 -4.22
C GLU A 98 -9.98 15.88 -4.61
N TRP A 99 -10.93 15.73 -3.68
CA TRP A 99 -12.31 16.14 -3.89
C TRP A 99 -12.57 17.47 -3.20
N ASP A 100 -13.54 18.22 -3.70
CA ASP A 100 -13.94 19.48 -3.11
C ASP A 100 -14.44 19.30 -1.67
N LYS A 101 -13.88 20.11 -0.77
CA LYS A 101 -14.32 20.17 0.63
C LYS A 101 -15.79 20.62 0.69
N PRO A 102 -16.61 20.07 1.62
CA PRO A 102 -16.22 19.26 2.78
C PRO A 102 -16.21 17.74 2.53
N HIS A 103 -16.38 17.28 1.30
CA HIS A 103 -16.56 15.86 1.00
C HIS A 103 -15.23 15.10 1.03
N ARG A 104 -15.25 13.87 1.56
CA ARG A 104 -14.07 13.00 1.55
C ARG A 104 -13.94 12.35 0.18
N SER A 105 -12.72 12.31 -0.35
CA SER A 105 -12.43 11.60 -1.59
C SER A 105 -12.52 10.09 -1.41
N LEU A 106 -12.49 9.37 -2.54
CA LEU A 106 -12.42 7.91 -2.57
C LEU A 106 -11.21 7.41 -1.76
N TYR A 107 -10.02 7.99 -1.99
CA TYR A 107 -8.80 7.67 -1.23
C TYR A 107 -8.95 7.93 0.26
N SER A 108 -9.46 9.09 0.66
CA SER A 108 -9.57 9.42 2.08
C SER A 108 -10.52 8.46 2.79
N THR A 109 -11.62 8.09 2.12
CA THR A 109 -12.63 7.19 2.68
C THR A 109 -12.11 5.75 2.76
N LEU A 110 -11.53 5.24 1.67
CA LEU A 110 -11.02 3.87 1.60
C LEU A 110 -9.88 3.66 2.60
N ASN A 111 -8.89 4.56 2.63
CA ASN A 111 -7.76 4.45 3.57
C ASN A 111 -8.19 4.60 5.02
N TYR A 112 -9.20 5.41 5.31
CA TYR A 112 -9.76 5.49 6.66
C TYR A 112 -10.38 4.15 7.06
N ASN A 113 -11.22 3.55 6.21
CA ASN A 113 -11.87 2.27 6.52
C ASN A 113 -10.86 1.13 6.65
N LEU A 114 -9.84 1.08 5.79
CA LEU A 114 -8.76 0.10 5.86
C LEU A 114 -7.95 0.21 7.16
N LYS A 115 -7.58 1.44 7.57
CA LYS A 115 -6.81 1.68 8.81
C LYS A 115 -7.59 1.36 10.07
N ASN A 116 -8.91 1.56 10.06
CA ASN A 116 -9.77 1.31 11.22
C ASN A 116 -10.38 -0.09 11.22
N ASN A 117 -9.99 -0.95 10.26
CA ASN A 117 -10.48 -2.32 10.12
C ASN A 117 -12.02 -2.43 10.08
N ASP A 118 -12.69 -1.42 9.53
CA ASP A 118 -14.15 -1.37 9.41
C ASP A 118 -14.60 -2.16 8.18
N ARG A 119 -14.58 -3.49 8.33
CA ARG A 119 -14.97 -4.44 7.26
C ARG A 119 -16.39 -4.21 6.75
N PRO A 120 -17.41 -3.93 7.59
CA PRO A 120 -18.73 -3.56 7.09
C PRO A 120 -18.71 -2.31 6.19
N ALA A 121 -17.91 -1.29 6.52
CA ALA A 121 -17.78 -0.10 5.67
C ALA A 121 -17.00 -0.36 4.37
N LEU A 122 -16.29 -1.49 4.26
CA LEU A 122 -15.65 -1.94 3.01
C LEU A 122 -16.61 -2.71 2.09
N LEU A 123 -17.73 -3.24 2.61
CA LEU A 123 -18.72 -4.00 1.83
C LEU A 123 -19.21 -3.29 0.57
N PRO A 124 -19.47 -1.96 0.56
CA PRO A 124 -19.91 -1.31 -0.66
C PRO A 124 -18.83 -1.30 -1.75
N PHE A 125 -17.56 -1.21 -1.37
CA PHE A 125 -16.42 -1.24 -2.30
C PHE A 125 -16.18 -2.62 -2.88
N HIS A 126 -16.68 -3.68 -2.23
CA HIS A 126 -16.63 -5.02 -2.80
C HIS A 126 -17.35 -5.04 -4.16
N ARG A 127 -18.38 -4.21 -4.38
CA ARG A 127 -19.10 -4.11 -5.66
C ARG A 127 -18.35 -3.38 -6.77
N ILE A 128 -17.27 -2.65 -6.49
CA ILE A 128 -16.33 -2.24 -7.55
C ILE A 128 -15.73 -3.50 -8.23
N PHE A 129 -15.73 -4.64 -7.53
CA PHE A 129 -15.08 -5.87 -7.95
C PHE A 129 -15.91 -7.12 -7.62
N ASN A 130 -17.24 -7.05 -7.70
CA ASN A 130 -18.10 -8.22 -7.57
C ASN A 130 -19.45 -7.97 -8.24
N LYS A 131 -19.79 -8.76 -9.25
CA LYS A 131 -21.15 -8.84 -9.79
C LYS A 131 -21.81 -10.15 -9.36
N GLY A 132 -23.05 -10.02 -8.94
CA GLY A 132 -23.95 -11.14 -8.71
C GLY A 132 -24.10 -12.03 -9.95
N LEU A 133 -24.28 -13.31 -9.64
CA LEU A 133 -25.10 -14.23 -10.43
C LEU A 133 -26.55 -13.74 -10.46
#